data_AF-A0A967N5H0-F1
#
_entry.id   AF-A0A967N5H0-F1
#
_cell.length_a   1.000
_cell.length_b   1.000
_cell.length_c   1.000
_cell.angle_alpha   90.00
_cell.angle_beta   90.00
_cell.angle_gamma   90.00
#
_symmetry.space_group_name_H-M   'P 1'
#
loop_
_entity.id
_entity.type
_entity.pdbx_description
1 polymer ?
#
loop_
_entity_poly.entity_id
_entity_poly.type
_entity_poly.pdbx_seq_one_letter_code
_entity_poly.pdbx_strand_id
1 'polypeptide(L)'
;VHPRHYRRGEEAFRARLSDEGYRREIRREIETTADWENWYRWVGMDWDAVLLVTVPEGFPRELVGMSVAEAARHLGRDPWTTFFYLVEAGGTSVNPRSMNEEQKWAALRRPWVMIDTDASPVNPATADASHPRAFGAFPRVIAKYVREDRVIELEEAVRRMTSLAANRLGLYDRGRVAPGMHADLLLFDPERLRDRATFQDPMRYAEGIDYLWVNGVL
;
A
#
# COMPACT_ATOMS: atom_id res chain seq x y z
N VAL A 1 -2.12 -8.97 15.27
CA VAL A 1 -2.45 -10.04 16.25
C VAL A 1 -1.76 -11.31 15.80
N HIS A 2 -1.12 -12.08 16.68
CA HIS A 2 -0.37 -13.27 16.27
C HIS A 2 -1.30 -14.28 15.54
N PRO A 3 -0.89 -14.89 14.40
CA PRO A 3 -1.75 -15.81 13.63
C PRO A 3 -2.34 -16.99 14.42
N ARG A 4 -1.67 -17.43 15.48
CA ARG A 4 -2.16 -18.47 16.43
C ARG A 4 -3.57 -18.21 16.98
N HIS A 5 -3.99 -16.95 17.09
CA HIS A 5 -5.31 -16.60 17.58
C HIS A 5 -6.43 -16.99 16.59
N TYR A 6 -6.10 -17.16 15.31
CA TYR A 6 -7.03 -17.51 14.23
C TYR A 6 -7.11 -19.02 13.94
N ARG A 7 -6.51 -19.90 14.77
CA ARG A 7 -6.48 -21.37 14.53
C ARG A 7 -7.86 -22.01 14.37
N ARG A 8 -8.92 -21.41 14.93
CA ARG A 8 -10.32 -21.88 14.83
C ARG A 8 -11.15 -21.05 13.85
N GLY A 9 -10.52 -20.24 13.00
CA GLY A 9 -11.17 -19.30 12.10
C GLY A 9 -11.33 -17.90 12.70
N GLU A 10 -11.64 -16.94 11.82
CA GLU A 10 -11.79 -15.52 12.16
C GLU A 10 -13.00 -15.26 13.08
N GLU A 11 -14.15 -15.88 12.80
CA GLU A 11 -15.36 -15.72 13.62
C GLU A 11 -15.13 -16.19 15.06
N ALA A 12 -14.52 -17.37 15.24
CA ALA A 12 -14.21 -17.90 16.57
C ALA A 12 -13.20 -17.05 17.33
N PHE A 13 -12.26 -16.41 16.63
CA PHE A 13 -11.34 -15.45 17.23
C PHE A 13 -12.09 -14.18 17.69
N ARG A 14 -12.88 -13.59 16.80
CA ARG A 14 -13.62 -12.36 17.05
C ARG A 14 -14.63 -12.51 18.19
N ALA A 15 -15.34 -13.64 18.26
CA ALA A 15 -16.28 -13.94 19.34
C ALA A 15 -15.62 -13.98 20.73
N ARG A 16 -14.31 -14.28 20.81
CA ARG A 16 -13.57 -14.26 22.09
C ARG A 16 -13.13 -12.86 22.51
N LEU A 17 -13.18 -11.89 21.60
CA LEU A 17 -12.75 -10.53 21.92
C LEU A 17 -13.72 -9.83 22.87
N SER A 18 -14.93 -10.34 23.13
CA SER A 18 -15.78 -9.80 24.20
C SER A 18 -15.21 -10.02 25.61
N ASP A 19 -14.24 -10.93 25.78
CA ASP A 19 -13.53 -11.18 27.05
C ASP A 19 -12.38 -10.18 27.26
N GLU A 20 -12.51 -9.32 28.27
CA GLU A 20 -11.47 -8.34 28.63
C GLU A 20 -10.14 -8.98 29.06
N GLY A 21 -10.19 -10.14 29.72
CA GLY A 21 -9.00 -10.90 30.10
C GLY A 21 -8.22 -11.33 28.86
N TYR A 22 -8.93 -11.77 27.82
CA TYR A 22 -8.34 -12.13 26.55
C TYR A 22 -7.78 -10.92 25.79
N ARG A 23 -8.46 -9.76 25.81
CA ARG A 23 -7.91 -8.50 25.28
C ARG A 23 -6.60 -8.13 25.97
N ARG A 24 -6.53 -8.25 27.31
CA ARG A 24 -5.30 -7.99 28.08
C ARG A 24 -4.17 -8.96 27.71
N GLU A 25 -4.47 -10.24 27.49
CA GLU A 25 -3.50 -11.23 27.01
C GLU A 25 -2.92 -10.83 25.64
N ILE A 26 -3.79 -10.54 24.66
CA ILE A 26 -3.38 -10.14 23.30
C ILE A 26 -2.57 -8.85 23.33
N ARG A 27 -3.01 -7.85 24.10
CA ARG A 27 -2.27 -6.59 24.26
C ARG A 27 -0.86 -6.86 24.79
N ARG A 28 -0.75 -7.62 25.89
CA ARG A 28 0.55 -7.97 26.47
C ARG A 28 1.43 -8.70 25.45
N GLU A 29 0.88 -9.68 24.72
CA GLU A 29 1.61 -10.38 23.66
C GLU A 29 2.17 -9.39 22.62
N ILE A 30 1.33 -8.50 22.07
CA ILE A 30 1.72 -7.49 21.08
C ILE A 30 2.82 -6.57 21.65
N GLU A 31 2.75 -6.21 22.93
CA GLU A 31 3.69 -5.30 23.58
C GLU A 31 5.00 -5.97 24.04
N THR A 32 5.06 -7.31 24.20
CA THR A 32 6.22 -7.97 24.81
C THR A 32 6.90 -9.04 23.96
N THR A 33 6.28 -9.52 22.87
CA THR A 33 6.85 -10.58 22.02
C THR A 33 7.34 -10.02 20.67
N ALA A 34 8.35 -10.66 20.07
CA ALA A 34 8.99 -10.19 18.83
C ALA A 34 9.45 -11.32 17.89
N ASP A 35 9.09 -12.57 18.20
CA ASP A 35 9.39 -13.78 17.42
C ASP A 35 8.44 -13.99 16.22
N TRP A 36 7.65 -12.98 15.88
CA TRP A 36 6.68 -12.98 14.80
C TRP A 36 6.54 -11.58 14.18
N GLU A 37 5.91 -11.49 13.01
CA GLU A 37 5.66 -10.22 12.33
C GLU A 37 4.68 -9.35 13.12
N ASN A 38 5.21 -8.34 13.80
CA ASN A 38 4.45 -7.43 14.65
C ASN A 38 4.63 -5.99 14.17
N TRP A 39 3.78 -5.58 13.23
CA TRP A 39 3.82 -4.26 12.61
C TRP A 39 3.71 -3.10 13.60
N TYR A 40 2.93 -3.26 14.68
CA TYR A 40 2.83 -2.24 15.73
C TYR A 40 4.19 -1.98 16.40
N ARG A 41 4.97 -3.03 16.67
CA ARG A 41 6.34 -2.88 17.19
C ARG A 41 7.30 -2.30 16.16
N TRP A 42 7.16 -2.67 14.88
CA TRP A 42 8.05 -2.17 13.81
C TRP A 42 7.88 -0.68 13.55
N VAL A 43 6.72 -0.12 13.87
CA VAL A 43 6.49 1.34 13.87
C VAL A 43 6.76 1.99 15.22
N GLY A 44 7.53 1.34 16.10
CA GLY A 44 7.93 1.91 17.38
C GLY A 44 6.85 1.88 18.47
N MET A 45 5.85 1.01 18.34
CA MET A 45 4.69 0.93 19.24
C MET A 45 3.91 2.25 19.29
N ASP A 46 3.80 2.91 18.13
CA ASP A 46 3.10 4.17 17.96
C ASP A 46 1.80 3.97 17.15
N TRP A 47 0.67 4.25 17.78
CA TRP A 47 -0.64 4.18 17.13
C TRP A 47 -0.87 5.30 16.12
N ASP A 48 -0.13 6.42 16.18
CA ASP A 48 -0.15 7.45 15.14
C ASP A 48 0.49 6.97 13.83
N ALA A 49 1.30 5.90 13.89
CA ALA A 49 1.93 5.28 12.73
C ALA A 49 1.15 4.09 12.13
N VAL A 50 -0.03 3.74 12.65
CA VAL A 50 -0.89 2.67 12.11
C VAL A 50 -2.09 3.29 11.40
N LEU A 51 -2.06 3.38 10.07
CA LEU A 51 -3.10 4.00 9.25
C LEU A 51 -4.25 3.03 8.96
N LEU A 52 -5.49 3.50 9.09
CA LEU A 52 -6.69 2.79 8.67
C LEU A 52 -6.86 2.91 7.14
N VAL A 53 -6.94 1.77 6.47
CA VAL A 53 -7.15 1.67 5.00
C VAL A 53 -8.60 1.37 4.69
N THR A 54 -9.19 0.46 5.45
CA THR A 54 -10.61 0.16 5.42
C THR A 54 -11.13 0.13 6.84
N VAL A 55 -12.40 0.45 7.00
CA VAL A 55 -13.11 0.33 8.28
C VAL A 55 -14.32 -0.57 8.10
N PRO A 56 -14.76 -1.26 9.18
CA PRO A 56 -15.91 -2.14 9.15
C PRO A 56 -17.19 -1.42 8.74
N GLU A 57 -18.18 -2.16 8.27
CA GLU A 57 -19.52 -1.61 8.06
C GLU A 57 -20.10 -1.07 9.38
N GLY A 58 -20.80 0.06 9.32
CA GLY A 58 -21.34 0.76 10.49
C GLY A 58 -20.33 1.66 11.22
N PHE A 59 -19.05 1.67 10.84
CA PHE A 59 -18.09 2.66 11.32
C PHE A 59 -18.12 3.92 10.43
N PRO A 60 -17.84 5.11 11.01
CA PRO A 60 -17.75 6.34 10.23
C PRO A 60 -16.68 6.22 9.14
N ARG A 61 -17.05 6.48 7.87
CA ARG A 61 -16.15 6.32 6.72
C ARG A 61 -15.01 7.32 6.72
N GLU A 62 -15.18 8.47 7.38
CA GLU A 62 -14.16 9.49 7.59
C GLU A 62 -12.94 8.98 8.38
N LEU A 63 -13.05 7.84 9.08
CA LEU A 63 -11.91 7.23 9.76
C LEU A 63 -10.88 6.65 8.77
N VAL A 64 -11.26 6.39 7.51
CA VAL A 64 -10.31 5.96 6.48
C VAL A 64 -9.25 7.03 6.24
N GLY A 65 -7.98 6.63 6.24
CA GLY A 65 -6.84 7.52 6.12
C GLY A 65 -6.36 8.15 7.44
N MET A 66 -7.13 8.03 8.53
CA MET A 66 -6.67 8.38 9.87
C MET A 66 -5.75 7.29 10.44
N SER A 67 -4.90 7.65 11.40
CA SER A 67 -4.23 6.68 12.27
C SER A 67 -5.19 6.07 13.29
N VAL A 68 -4.85 4.93 13.88
CA VAL A 68 -5.63 4.35 14.99
C VAL A 68 -5.73 5.33 16.16
N ALA A 69 -4.69 6.11 16.44
CA ALA A 69 -4.71 7.14 17.47
C ALA A 69 -5.63 8.32 17.12
N GLU A 70 -5.62 8.79 15.86
CA GLU A 70 -6.54 9.82 15.37
C GLU A 70 -7.99 9.35 15.43
N ALA A 71 -8.27 8.12 14.98
CA ALA A 71 -9.59 7.52 15.07
C ALA A 71 -10.05 7.37 16.52
N ALA A 72 -9.16 6.96 17.43
CA ALA A 72 -9.48 6.87 18.86
C ALA A 72 -9.87 8.23 19.45
N ARG A 73 -9.11 9.29 19.14
CA ARG A 73 -9.45 10.67 19.53
C ARG A 73 -10.80 11.10 18.95
N HIS A 74 -11.04 10.82 17.68
CA HIS A 74 -12.30 11.15 16.99
C HIS A 74 -13.51 10.45 17.64
N LEU A 75 -13.34 9.20 18.07
CA LEU A 75 -14.38 8.40 18.71
C LEU A 75 -14.49 8.63 20.24
N GLY A 76 -13.63 9.46 20.83
CA GLY A 76 -13.59 9.69 22.28
C GLY A 76 -13.16 8.46 23.09
N ARG A 77 -12.26 7.63 22.55
CA ARG A 77 -11.78 6.37 23.14
C ARG A 77 -10.24 6.35 23.20
N ASP A 78 -9.68 5.40 23.93
CA ASP A 78 -8.24 5.13 23.87
C ASP A 78 -7.89 4.25 22.64
N PRO A 79 -6.62 4.28 22.17
CA PRO A 79 -6.20 3.52 21.00
C PRO A 79 -6.37 2.01 21.13
N TRP A 80 -6.17 1.42 22.32
CA TRP A 80 -6.30 -0.03 22.51
C TRP A 80 -7.76 -0.47 22.46
N THR A 81 -8.66 0.29 23.07
CA THR A 81 -10.11 0.05 22.94
C THR A 81 -10.54 0.16 21.48
N THR A 82 -10.09 1.20 20.77
CA THR A 82 -10.41 1.41 19.35
C THR A 82 -9.87 0.28 18.47
N PHE A 83 -8.63 -0.15 18.70
CA PHE A 83 -8.02 -1.31 18.03
C PHE A 83 -8.88 -2.57 18.21
N PHE A 84 -9.24 -2.93 19.45
CA PHE A 84 -10.03 -4.14 19.68
C PHE A 84 -11.43 -4.04 19.08
N TYR A 85 -12.06 -2.87 19.08
CA TYR A 85 -13.37 -2.65 18.47
C TYR A 85 -13.33 -2.87 16.96
N LEU A 86 -12.31 -2.33 16.29
CA LEU A 86 -12.10 -2.50 14.84
C LEU A 86 -11.82 -3.96 14.47
N VAL A 87 -11.01 -4.66 15.27
CA VAL A 87 -10.70 -6.09 15.07
C VAL A 87 -11.94 -6.96 15.31
N GLU A 88 -12.71 -6.67 16.37
CA GLU A 88 -13.94 -7.39 16.70
C GLU A 88 -15.04 -7.20 15.65
N ALA A 89 -15.14 -6.01 15.06
CA ALA A 89 -16.07 -5.72 13.97
C ALA A 89 -15.66 -6.34 12.61
N GLY A 90 -14.37 -6.64 12.42
CA GLY A 90 -13.84 -7.30 11.22
C GLY A 90 -13.87 -6.42 9.96
N GLY A 91 -13.15 -6.83 8.91
CA GLY A 91 -13.07 -6.03 7.66
C GLY A 91 -12.20 -4.76 7.74
N THR A 92 -11.44 -4.59 8.83
CA THR A 92 -10.44 -3.52 8.96
C THR A 92 -9.12 -3.96 8.34
N SER A 93 -8.58 -3.13 7.46
CA SER A 93 -7.22 -3.23 6.94
C SER A 93 -6.42 -2.02 7.38
N VAL A 94 -5.14 -2.21 7.68
CA VAL A 94 -4.24 -1.17 8.17
C VAL A 94 -2.91 -1.18 7.43
N ASN A 95 -2.29 -0.01 7.32
CA ASN A 95 -0.93 0.15 6.82
C ASN A 95 -0.03 0.77 7.90
N PRO A 96 1.08 0.11 8.26
CA PRO A 96 2.09 0.70 9.11
C PRO A 96 2.92 1.73 8.33
N ARG A 97 3.17 2.91 8.92
CA ARG A 97 4.15 3.88 8.44
C ARG A 97 5.57 3.43 8.83
N SER A 98 5.98 2.27 8.32
CA SER A 98 7.24 1.58 8.66
C SER A 98 8.44 2.07 7.85
N MET A 99 8.24 2.93 6.85
CA MET A 99 9.29 3.42 5.98
C MET A 99 9.25 4.94 5.84
N ASN A 100 10.43 5.56 5.75
CA ASN A 100 10.58 6.98 5.40
C ASN A 100 11.06 7.17 3.95
N GLU A 101 11.12 8.42 3.49
CA GLU A 101 11.57 8.72 2.13
C GLU A 101 13.06 8.43 1.93
N GLU A 102 13.93 8.64 2.93
CA GLU A 102 15.37 8.35 2.77
C GLU A 102 15.64 6.86 2.51
N GLN A 103 14.91 5.97 3.17
CA GLN A 103 14.97 4.53 2.94
C GLN A 103 14.51 4.17 1.53
N LYS A 104 13.42 4.78 1.04
CA LYS A 104 12.95 4.61 -0.33
C LYS A 104 13.98 5.10 -1.33
N TRP A 105 14.59 6.27 -1.09
CA TRP A 105 15.65 6.80 -1.93
C TRP A 105 16.87 5.87 -1.97
N ALA A 106 17.26 5.32 -0.82
CA ALA A 106 18.37 4.37 -0.75
C ALA A 106 18.13 3.12 -1.60
N ALA A 107 16.90 2.59 -1.59
CA ALA A 107 16.50 1.50 -2.47
C ALA A 107 16.48 1.93 -3.96
N LEU A 108 15.85 3.06 -4.27
CA LEU A 108 15.76 3.58 -5.64
C LEU A 108 17.14 3.89 -6.24
N ARG A 109 18.15 4.23 -5.46
CA ARG A 109 19.53 4.40 -5.99
C ARG A 109 20.20 3.10 -6.42
N ARG A 110 19.64 1.92 -6.13
CA ARG A 110 20.24 0.63 -6.51
C ARG A 110 19.80 0.18 -7.91
N PRO A 111 20.72 -0.08 -8.86
CA PRO A 111 20.37 -0.33 -10.26
C PRO A 111 19.61 -1.64 -10.53
N TRP A 112 19.53 -2.53 -9.53
CA TRP A 112 18.80 -3.80 -9.60
C TRP A 112 17.38 -3.72 -9.00
N VAL A 113 16.98 -2.59 -8.42
CA VAL A 113 15.64 -2.41 -7.85
C VAL A 113 14.63 -2.09 -8.95
N MET A 114 13.61 -2.95 -9.07
CA MET A 114 12.46 -2.79 -9.96
C MET A 114 11.30 -2.11 -9.22
N ILE A 115 10.30 -1.65 -9.97
CA ILE A 115 9.10 -1.02 -9.43
C ILE A 115 7.95 -2.01 -9.54
N ASP A 116 7.19 -2.13 -8.45
CA ASP A 116 5.96 -2.89 -8.37
C ASP A 116 4.91 -2.07 -7.60
N THR A 117 3.63 -2.29 -7.92
CA THR A 117 2.52 -1.69 -7.18
C THR A 117 2.32 -2.35 -5.83
N ASP A 118 2.63 -3.64 -5.69
CA ASP A 118 2.25 -4.48 -4.54
C ASP A 118 0.74 -4.39 -4.21
N ALA A 119 -0.10 -4.04 -5.19
CA ALA A 119 -1.53 -3.97 -5.03
C ALA A 119 -2.20 -5.25 -5.55
N SER A 120 -3.20 -5.74 -4.83
CA SER A 120 -4.15 -6.68 -5.42
C SER A 120 -4.89 -6.02 -6.59
N PRO A 121 -5.30 -6.78 -7.62
CA PRO A 121 -6.13 -6.23 -8.70
C PRO A 121 -7.39 -5.56 -8.14
N VAL A 122 -7.61 -4.29 -8.50
CA VAL A 122 -8.77 -3.51 -8.05
C VAL A 122 -9.67 -3.26 -9.25
N ASN A 123 -10.94 -3.64 -9.14
CA ASN A 123 -11.97 -3.19 -10.07
C ASN A 123 -12.65 -1.94 -9.51
N PRO A 124 -12.40 -0.74 -10.05
CA PRO A 124 -12.96 0.50 -9.54
C PRO A 124 -14.49 0.58 -9.68
N ALA A 125 -15.12 -0.29 -10.49
CA ALA A 125 -16.57 -0.36 -10.59
C ALA A 125 -17.23 -1.11 -9.43
N THR A 126 -16.48 -1.91 -8.67
CA THR A 126 -17.02 -2.78 -7.60
C THR A 126 -16.28 -2.67 -6.28
N ALA A 127 -15.11 -2.05 -6.25
CA ALA A 127 -14.31 -1.93 -5.04
C ALA A 127 -14.75 -0.71 -4.23
N ASP A 128 -14.88 -0.88 -2.91
CA ASP A 128 -15.18 0.21 -1.99
C ASP A 128 -13.95 1.04 -1.59
N ALA A 129 -12.75 0.44 -1.66
CA ALA A 129 -11.49 1.08 -1.29
C ALA A 129 -10.27 0.32 -1.85
N SER A 130 -9.11 0.98 -1.87
CA SER A 130 -7.81 0.36 -2.17
C SER A 130 -6.67 1.13 -1.47
N HIS A 131 -5.45 0.62 -1.54
CA HIS A 131 -4.27 1.44 -1.25
C HIS A 131 -3.98 2.32 -2.49
N PRO A 132 -3.59 3.61 -2.35
CA PRO A 132 -3.29 4.49 -3.49
C PRO A 132 -2.19 3.97 -4.44
N ARG A 133 -1.35 3.03 -4.00
CA ARG A 133 -0.32 2.41 -4.84
C ARG A 133 -0.90 1.63 -6.01
N ALA A 134 -2.15 1.16 -5.91
CA ALA A 134 -2.86 0.48 -6.99
C ALA A 134 -3.05 1.36 -8.24
N PHE A 135 -3.22 2.68 -8.06
CA PHE A 135 -3.48 3.62 -9.16
C PHE A 135 -2.35 4.63 -9.37
N GLY A 136 -1.44 4.79 -8.41
CA GLY A 136 -0.43 5.84 -8.41
C GLY A 136 1.02 5.38 -8.52
N ALA A 137 1.35 4.10 -8.33
CA ALA A 137 2.75 3.67 -8.13
C ALA A 137 3.70 4.07 -9.26
N PHE A 138 3.39 3.74 -10.52
CA PHE A 138 4.26 4.03 -11.66
C PHE A 138 4.36 5.53 -11.97
N PRO A 139 3.25 6.30 -12.07
CA PRO A 139 3.31 7.75 -12.23
C PRO A 139 4.07 8.44 -11.10
N ARG A 140 3.94 7.98 -9.86
CA ARG A 140 4.66 8.54 -8.70
C ARG A 140 6.17 8.39 -8.83
N VAL A 141 6.67 7.31 -9.44
CA VAL A 141 8.11 7.16 -9.67
C VAL A 141 8.65 8.28 -10.54
N ILE A 142 7.97 8.62 -11.63
CA ILE A 142 8.40 9.70 -12.51
C ILE A 142 8.13 11.06 -11.86
N ALA A 143 6.91 11.28 -11.37
CA ALA A 143 6.48 12.56 -10.83
C ALA A 143 7.29 12.98 -9.60
N LYS A 144 7.43 12.07 -8.62
CA LYS A 144 8.12 12.35 -7.37
C LYS A 144 9.59 11.98 -7.44
N TYR A 145 9.94 10.74 -7.81
CA TYR A 145 11.31 10.25 -7.61
C TYR A 145 12.29 10.65 -8.71
N VAL A 146 11.80 10.93 -9.93
CA VAL A 146 12.61 11.52 -11.01
C VAL A 146 12.55 13.05 -10.96
N ARG A 147 11.36 13.65 -11.04
CA ARG A 147 11.22 15.10 -11.25
C ARG A 147 11.39 15.94 -9.98
N GLU A 148 10.71 15.58 -8.88
CA GLU A 148 10.75 16.34 -7.61
C GLU A 148 12.02 16.04 -6.79
N ASP A 149 12.23 14.78 -6.41
CA ASP A 149 13.29 14.37 -5.50
C ASP A 149 14.64 14.15 -6.22
N ARG A 150 14.62 13.97 -7.55
CA ARG A 150 15.82 13.76 -8.40
C ARG A 150 16.75 12.65 -7.90
N VAL A 151 16.15 11.51 -7.54
CA VAL A 151 16.87 10.37 -6.95
C VAL A 151 17.36 9.40 -8.02
N ILE A 152 16.67 9.35 -9.16
CA ILE A 152 17.00 8.55 -10.34
C ILE A 152 16.65 9.33 -11.61
N GLU A 153 17.37 9.08 -12.70
CA GLU A 153 17.07 9.66 -14.02
C GLU A 153 15.84 9.00 -14.67
N LEU A 154 15.21 9.70 -15.61
CA LEU A 154 13.99 9.25 -16.28
C LEU A 154 14.19 7.93 -17.02
N GLU A 155 15.28 7.79 -17.78
CA GLU A 155 15.61 6.60 -18.55
C GLU A 155 15.82 5.39 -17.65
N GLU A 156 16.45 5.60 -16.49
CA GLU A 156 16.67 4.55 -15.49
C GLU A 156 15.35 4.14 -14.82
N ALA A 157 14.48 5.10 -14.50
CA ALA A 157 13.13 4.81 -14.01
C ALA A 157 12.34 3.98 -15.03
N VAL A 158 12.32 4.40 -16.30
CA VAL A 158 11.67 3.67 -17.40
C VAL A 158 12.26 2.27 -17.53
N ARG A 159 13.59 2.11 -17.54
CA ARG A 159 14.26 0.80 -17.61
C ARG A 159 13.81 -0.14 -16.49
N ARG A 160 13.68 0.37 -15.27
CA ARG A 160 13.27 -0.40 -14.07
C ARG A 160 11.80 -0.81 -14.06
N MET A 161 10.95 -0.04 -14.74
CA MET A 161 9.53 -0.31 -14.93
C MET A 161 9.26 -1.16 -16.19
N THR A 162 10.25 -1.34 -17.07
CA THR A 162 10.12 -2.03 -18.36
C THR A 162 11.13 -3.16 -18.51
N SER A 163 12.22 -2.96 -19.25
CA SER A 163 13.18 -4.02 -19.62
C SER A 163 13.80 -4.76 -18.44
N LEU A 164 14.05 -4.12 -17.29
CA LEU A 164 14.59 -4.81 -16.12
C LEU A 164 13.58 -5.81 -15.55
N ALA A 165 12.31 -5.39 -15.41
CA ALA A 165 11.22 -6.23 -14.95
C ALA A 165 10.91 -7.35 -15.94
N ALA A 166 10.79 -7.02 -17.24
CA ALA A 166 10.55 -7.99 -18.30
C ALA A 166 11.64 -9.06 -18.36
N ASN A 167 12.92 -8.65 -18.36
CA ASN A 167 14.04 -9.59 -18.39
C ASN A 167 14.12 -10.46 -17.13
N ARG A 168 13.74 -9.94 -15.96
CA ARG A 168 13.71 -10.71 -14.72
C ARG A 168 12.65 -11.82 -14.75
N LEU A 169 11.57 -11.61 -15.50
CA LEU A 169 10.51 -12.60 -15.73
C LEU A 169 10.76 -13.49 -16.96
N GLY A 170 11.85 -13.28 -17.70
CA GLY A 170 12.16 -14.04 -18.93
C GLY A 170 11.40 -13.58 -20.18
N LEU A 171 10.78 -12.39 -20.13
CA LEU A 171 10.03 -11.80 -21.24
C LEU A 171 10.96 -10.95 -22.13
N TYR A 172 11.81 -11.62 -22.91
CA TYR A 172 12.86 -10.95 -23.70
C TYR A 172 12.36 -10.27 -24.99
N ASP A 173 11.12 -10.50 -25.37
CA ASP A 173 10.41 -9.91 -26.50
C ASP A 173 9.59 -8.66 -26.11
N ARG A 174 9.75 -8.17 -24.87
CA ARG A 174 9.01 -7.05 -24.26
C ARG A 174 9.93 -6.11 -23.47
N GLY A 175 9.38 -4.95 -23.10
CA GLY A 175 10.04 -3.98 -22.22
C GLY A 175 11.10 -3.10 -22.89
N ARG A 176 11.28 -3.18 -24.21
CA ARG A 176 12.16 -2.30 -25.00
C ARG A 176 11.45 -1.86 -26.28
N VAL A 177 11.69 -0.61 -26.69
CA VAL A 177 11.25 -0.10 -28.00
C VAL A 177 12.33 -0.44 -29.02
N ALA A 178 12.13 -1.52 -29.77
CA ALA A 178 13.04 -1.96 -30.83
C ALA A 178 12.29 -2.77 -31.90
N PRO A 179 12.79 -2.83 -33.16
CA PRO A 179 12.23 -3.70 -34.18
C PRO A 179 12.16 -5.17 -33.71
N GLY A 180 11.04 -5.83 -33.98
CA GLY A 180 10.80 -7.24 -33.62
C GLY A 180 10.28 -7.47 -32.20
N MET A 181 10.13 -6.43 -31.38
CA MET A 181 9.51 -6.51 -30.05
C MET A 181 7.98 -6.36 -30.13
N HIS A 182 7.26 -6.82 -29.11
CA HIS A 182 5.85 -6.50 -28.96
C HIS A 182 5.64 -5.00 -28.79
N ALA A 183 4.61 -4.46 -29.45
CA ALA A 183 4.24 -3.05 -29.38
C ALA A 183 3.43 -2.73 -28.10
N ASP A 184 4.02 -2.99 -26.94
CA ASP A 184 3.54 -2.50 -25.64
C ASP A 184 4.17 -1.14 -25.38
N LEU A 185 3.43 -0.07 -25.68
CA LEU A 185 3.96 1.29 -25.73
C LEU A 185 3.12 2.21 -24.86
N LEU A 186 3.76 3.18 -24.21
CA LEU A 186 3.08 4.23 -23.45
C LEU A 186 3.60 5.58 -23.95
N LEU A 187 2.70 6.44 -24.42
CA LEU A 187 3.00 7.85 -24.66
C LEU A 187 2.50 8.66 -23.48
N PHE A 188 3.40 9.43 -22.87
CA PHE A 188 3.10 10.28 -21.74
C PHE A 188 3.99 11.53 -21.78
N ASP A 189 3.51 12.60 -21.16
CA ASP A 189 4.29 13.83 -20.97
C ASP A 189 4.98 13.78 -19.59
N PRO A 190 6.33 13.69 -19.53
CA PRO A 190 7.05 13.58 -18.26
C PRO A 190 6.88 14.80 -17.34
N GLU A 191 6.53 15.98 -17.87
CA GLU A 191 6.27 17.19 -17.08
C GLU A 191 4.85 17.21 -16.51
N ARG A 192 3.88 16.59 -17.20
CA ARG A 192 2.48 16.52 -16.77
C ARG A 192 2.13 15.25 -16.01
N LEU A 193 2.94 14.20 -16.11
CA LEU A 193 2.67 12.91 -15.46
C LEU A 193 2.62 13.08 -13.94
N ARG A 194 1.52 12.64 -13.33
CA ARG A 194 1.27 12.78 -11.89
C ARG A 194 0.34 11.71 -11.34
N ASP A 195 0.72 11.11 -10.21
CA ASP A 195 -0.18 10.31 -9.39
C ASP A 195 -1.20 11.19 -8.68
N ARG A 196 -2.48 10.83 -8.77
CA ARG A 196 -3.59 11.55 -8.12
C ARG A 196 -4.20 10.80 -6.95
N ALA A 197 -3.92 9.50 -6.85
CA ALA A 197 -4.41 8.65 -5.78
C ALA A 197 -3.81 9.05 -4.43
N THR A 198 -4.67 9.26 -3.43
CA THR A 198 -4.29 9.55 -2.04
C THR A 198 -4.86 8.48 -1.11
N PHE A 199 -4.56 8.52 0.18
CA PHE A 199 -5.21 7.59 1.12
C PHE A 199 -6.72 7.86 1.25
N GLN A 200 -7.15 9.10 1.05
CA GLN A 200 -8.55 9.53 1.12
C GLN A 200 -9.31 9.27 -0.18
N ASP A 201 -8.61 9.31 -1.32
CA ASP A 201 -9.16 9.06 -2.66
C ASP A 201 -8.22 8.12 -3.44
N PRO A 202 -8.18 6.82 -3.07
CA PRO A 202 -7.11 5.90 -3.49
C PRO A 202 -7.27 5.33 -4.88
N MET A 203 -8.46 5.45 -5.49
CA MET A 203 -8.76 4.91 -6.81
C MET A 203 -8.72 5.97 -7.93
N ARG A 204 -8.18 7.16 -7.63
CA ARG A 204 -8.09 8.23 -8.61
C ARG A 204 -7.02 7.95 -9.65
N TYR A 205 -7.43 7.93 -10.92
CA TYR A 205 -6.52 7.76 -12.04
C TYR A 205 -5.45 8.85 -12.11
N ALA A 206 -4.26 8.45 -12.57
CA ALA A 206 -3.17 9.36 -12.85
C ALA A 206 -3.47 10.26 -14.06
N GLU A 207 -2.77 11.38 -14.13
CA GLU A 207 -2.85 12.35 -15.23
C GLU A 207 -1.55 12.34 -16.03
N GLY A 208 -1.60 12.79 -17.30
CA GLY A 208 -0.41 12.98 -18.15
C GLY A 208 -0.01 11.76 -18.99
N ILE A 209 -0.85 10.72 -19.06
CA ILE A 209 -0.74 9.62 -20.01
C ILE A 209 -1.63 9.93 -21.21
N ASP A 210 -1.05 9.97 -22.41
CA ASP A 210 -1.78 10.30 -23.64
C ASP A 210 -2.33 9.05 -24.33
N TYR A 211 -1.51 8.00 -24.44
CA TYR A 211 -1.88 6.76 -25.12
C TYR A 211 -1.17 5.56 -24.50
N LEU A 212 -1.85 4.41 -24.50
CA LEU A 212 -1.31 3.12 -24.11
C LEU A 212 -1.65 2.13 -25.23
N TRP A 213 -0.65 1.40 -25.72
CA TRP A 213 -0.85 0.29 -26.63
C TRP A 213 -0.45 -1.01 -25.95
N VAL A 214 -1.24 -2.06 -26.16
CA VAL A 214 -0.92 -3.42 -25.72
C VAL A 214 -0.94 -4.32 -26.95
N ASN A 215 0.19 -4.95 -27.25
CA ASN A 215 0.39 -5.70 -28.49
C ASN A 215 0.01 -4.90 -29.76
N GLY A 216 0.24 -3.59 -29.76
CA GLY A 216 -0.06 -2.69 -30.88
C GLY A 216 -1.51 -2.25 -31.01
N VAL A 217 -2.40 -2.67 -30.11
CA VAL A 217 -3.79 -2.20 -30.04
C VAL A 217 -3.85 -1.05 -29.04
N LEU A 218 -4.40 0.09 -29.47
CA LEU A 218 -4.64 1.26 -28.63
C LEU A 218 -5.74 1.01 -27.59
#